data_AF-A0A7Y2AFT9-F1
#
_entry.id   AF-A0A7Y2AFT9-F1
#
_cell.length_a   1.000
_cell.length_b   1.000
_cell.length_c   1.000
_cell.angle_alpha   90.00
_cell.angle_beta   90.00
_cell.angle_gamma   90.00
#
_symmetry.space_group_name_H-M   'P 1'
#
loop_
_entity.id
_entity.type
_entity.pdbx_description
1 polymer ?
#
loop_
_entity_poly.entity_id
_entity_poly.type
_entity_poly.pdbx_seq_one_letter_code
_entity_poly.pdbx_strand_id
1 'polypeptide(L)'
;MYRVFLFVAAISITATASGQDTASRWFDQLQKVNPNQHAVAGQWQKSSEGLRTDAATSSRIIVPAKVPRQYDLRVEFTRHSGQHSVAIFFTCGVGRATYELDAWGEHLAGIQQIDGGDIRSNSTRTDNLRLENGRRYTAEIHVRRDRVDVLLNQKRLATYRGDGSDLSILPVWQIPASASLAVGAYQAETTFHKVELRAVTGEQVVNETSSVAMTPMPKQTSPATVVVPTAARPTDTRTAKRVLIVIADHHFFYREYADPRQELERAGFTVEVAAGNRNECYPHGNSGQGNDGGGVLPDFALSQVDPDRYEAIVFSGGWGASMYQYAFDGRYDDAAYNGDRQKKNAANRLINAFHKQDKYICGICNGVSVLAWSRVDGQSLLSGKRVTAPTRAAPSGIYDGQRGNPSIRWHVEKNGGRLVPAGSIGNPRSRADDVAVDGKIITAEDDQSAREAGRQLARLLK
;
A
#
# COMPACT_ATOMS: atom_id res chain seq x y z
N MET A 1 42.80 -65.73 -54.52
CA MET A 1 43.15 -64.84 -53.40
C MET A 1 42.24 -63.61 -53.46
N TYR A 2 41.04 -63.66 -52.89
CA TYR A 2 40.21 -62.47 -52.64
C TYR A 2 39.35 -62.74 -51.39
N ARG A 3 39.49 -61.85 -50.40
CA ARG A 3 38.78 -61.82 -49.13
C ARG A 3 37.43 -61.12 -49.32
N VAL A 4 36.40 -61.70 -48.69
CA VAL A 4 35.35 -61.11 -47.83
C VAL A 4 34.80 -59.73 -48.22
N PHE A 5 33.48 -59.61 -48.37
CA PHE A 5 32.63 -58.82 -47.45
C PHE A 5 31.13 -59.15 -47.67
N LEU A 6 30.51 -59.71 -46.63
CA LEU A 6 29.06 -59.88 -46.50
C LEU A 6 28.45 -58.50 -46.19
N PHE A 7 27.59 -57.99 -47.06
CA PHE A 7 26.77 -56.81 -46.77
C PHE A 7 25.53 -57.25 -45.98
N VAL A 8 25.52 -56.98 -44.67
CA VAL A 8 24.29 -57.03 -43.86
C VAL A 8 23.66 -55.64 -43.91
N ALA A 9 22.52 -55.52 -44.60
CA ALA A 9 21.70 -54.32 -44.57
C ALA A 9 21.00 -54.24 -43.20
N ALA A 10 21.52 -53.39 -42.32
CA ALA A 10 20.85 -53.02 -41.08
C ALA A 10 19.69 -52.07 -41.40
N ILE A 11 18.46 -52.55 -41.30
CA ILE A 11 17.27 -51.69 -41.23
C ILE A 11 17.29 -51.05 -39.84
N SER A 12 17.84 -49.84 -39.75
CA SER A 12 17.69 -49.00 -38.57
C SER A 12 16.24 -48.52 -38.49
N ILE A 13 15.43 -49.22 -37.71
CA ILE A 13 14.20 -48.65 -37.17
C ILE A 13 14.66 -47.58 -36.18
N THR A 14 14.68 -46.32 -36.64
CA THR A 14 14.75 -45.17 -35.75
C THR A 14 13.47 -45.19 -34.92
N ALA A 15 13.54 -45.82 -33.75
CA ALA A 15 12.62 -45.56 -32.67
C ALA A 15 12.73 -44.06 -32.39
N THR A 16 11.72 -43.31 -32.83
CA THR A 16 11.50 -41.94 -32.42
C THR A 16 11.43 -41.97 -30.91
N ALA A 17 12.49 -41.46 -30.28
CA ALA A 17 12.53 -41.27 -28.84
C ALA A 17 11.35 -40.37 -28.47
N SER A 18 10.30 -41.02 -27.97
CA SER A 18 9.15 -40.43 -27.33
C SER A 18 9.60 -39.34 -26.36
N GLY A 19 8.86 -38.23 -26.35
CA GLY A 19 9.17 -37.03 -25.56
C GLY A 19 9.41 -37.35 -24.10
N GLN A 20 10.69 -37.46 -23.73
CA GLN A 20 11.10 -37.50 -22.34
C GLN A 20 11.19 -36.08 -21.79
N ASP A 21 10.13 -35.74 -21.07
CA ASP A 21 10.20 -35.13 -19.74
C ASP A 21 10.83 -33.74 -19.60
N THR A 22 10.25 -32.74 -20.28
CA THR A 22 10.45 -31.33 -19.93
C THR A 22 9.81 -30.93 -18.60
N ALA A 23 8.98 -31.81 -18.01
CA ALA A 23 8.21 -31.52 -16.81
C ALA A 23 8.95 -31.72 -15.48
N SER A 24 10.18 -32.24 -15.48
CA SER A 24 10.96 -32.44 -14.25
C SER A 24 12.09 -31.40 -14.03
N ARG A 25 12.42 -30.60 -15.06
CA ARG A 25 13.56 -29.68 -15.03
C ARG A 25 13.18 -28.28 -14.53
N TRP A 26 14.01 -27.72 -13.64
CA TRP A 26 13.95 -26.32 -13.23
C TRP A 26 14.57 -25.41 -14.30
N PHE A 27 13.90 -24.31 -14.62
CA PHE A 27 14.37 -23.31 -15.57
C PHE A 27 14.51 -21.96 -14.87
N ASP A 28 15.75 -21.45 -14.76
CA ASP A 28 16.00 -20.10 -14.26
C ASP A 28 15.46 -19.03 -15.21
N GLN A 29 14.58 -18.19 -14.70
CA GLN A 29 13.92 -17.11 -15.43
C GLN A 29 14.68 -15.79 -15.32
N LEU A 30 15.65 -15.65 -14.39
CA LEU A 30 16.40 -14.41 -14.23
C LEU A 30 17.15 -14.02 -15.50
N GLN A 31 17.57 -14.98 -16.33
CA GLN A 31 18.22 -14.69 -17.60
C GLN A 31 17.36 -13.83 -18.54
N LYS A 32 16.03 -13.97 -18.48
CA LYS A 32 15.08 -13.19 -19.29
C LYS A 32 14.77 -11.81 -18.71
N VAL A 33 15.16 -11.54 -17.47
CA VAL A 33 14.90 -10.25 -16.83
C VAL A 33 15.85 -9.19 -17.36
N ASN A 34 15.29 -8.10 -17.89
CA ASN A 34 16.00 -6.86 -18.19
C ASN A 34 15.52 -5.77 -17.20
N PRO A 35 16.37 -5.30 -16.27
CA PRO A 35 16.00 -4.27 -15.31
C PRO A 35 15.38 -3.02 -15.92
N ASN A 36 15.88 -2.56 -17.08
CA ASN A 36 15.40 -1.34 -17.72
C ASN A 36 14.00 -1.48 -18.33
N GLN A 37 13.50 -2.70 -18.51
CA GLN A 37 12.19 -2.97 -19.11
C GLN A 37 11.19 -3.53 -18.10
N HIS A 38 11.68 -4.31 -17.13
CA HIS A 38 10.82 -5.09 -16.25
C HIS A 38 10.73 -4.53 -14.83
N ALA A 39 11.62 -3.60 -14.45
CA ALA A 39 11.49 -2.92 -13.16
C ALA A 39 10.17 -2.15 -13.12
N VAL A 40 9.40 -2.36 -12.06
CA VAL A 40 8.16 -1.63 -11.80
C VAL A 40 8.43 -0.52 -10.79
N ALA A 41 9.21 -0.81 -9.75
CA ALA A 41 9.63 0.15 -8.75
C ALA A 41 10.97 -0.28 -8.13
N GLY A 42 11.74 0.69 -7.62
CA GLY A 42 13.07 0.46 -7.05
C GLY A 42 14.18 0.55 -8.09
N GLN A 43 15.41 0.71 -7.62
CA GLN A 43 16.60 0.61 -8.45
C GLN A 43 16.98 -0.86 -8.56
N TRP A 44 17.20 -1.34 -9.78
CA TRP A 44 17.49 -2.74 -10.06
C TRP A 44 18.73 -2.87 -10.92
N GLN A 45 19.65 -3.72 -10.49
CA GLN A 45 20.87 -4.02 -11.22
C GLN A 45 20.99 -5.53 -11.39
N LYS A 46 21.33 -5.96 -12.62
CA LYS A 46 21.58 -7.36 -12.93
C LYS A 46 23.08 -7.57 -13.11
N SER A 47 23.61 -8.60 -12.47
CA SER A 47 25.01 -9.03 -12.57
C SER A 47 25.10 -10.55 -12.68
N SER A 48 26.32 -11.09 -12.68
CA SER A 48 26.57 -12.53 -12.57
C SER A 48 26.12 -13.13 -11.23
N GLU A 49 25.95 -12.32 -10.19
CA GLU A 49 25.52 -12.77 -8.85
C GLU A 49 24.00 -12.86 -8.70
N GLY A 50 23.26 -12.29 -9.66
CA GLY A 50 21.80 -12.26 -9.68
C GLY A 50 21.23 -10.88 -9.96
N LEU A 51 20.01 -10.68 -9.50
CA LEU A 51 19.24 -9.46 -9.65
C LEU A 51 19.14 -8.76 -8.29
N ARG A 52 19.80 -7.60 -8.17
CA ARG A 52 19.87 -6.82 -6.93
C ARG A 52 18.93 -5.63 -6.99
N THR A 53 18.37 -5.28 -5.84
CA THR A 53 17.72 -3.99 -5.60
C THR A 53 18.25 -3.34 -4.33
N ASP A 54 18.31 -2.01 -4.35
CA ASP A 54 18.61 -1.21 -3.16
C ASP A 54 17.40 -1.15 -2.21
N ALA A 55 17.67 -0.77 -0.95
CA ALA A 55 16.61 -0.55 0.02
C ALA A 55 15.73 0.64 -0.40
N ALA A 56 14.54 0.36 -0.92
CA ALA A 56 13.55 1.37 -1.29
C ALA A 56 12.14 0.89 -0.94
N THR A 57 11.17 1.81 -0.96
CA THR A 57 9.78 1.48 -0.69
C THR A 57 9.23 0.57 -1.80
N SER A 58 8.93 -0.67 -1.45
CA SER A 58 8.33 -1.68 -2.34
C SER A 58 9.02 -1.83 -3.71
N SER A 59 10.33 -2.07 -3.71
CA SER A 59 11.04 -2.47 -4.92
C SER A 59 10.41 -3.74 -5.49
N ARG A 60 10.07 -3.76 -6.78
CA ARG A 60 9.56 -4.97 -7.45
C ARG A 60 9.86 -4.95 -8.94
N ILE A 61 10.09 -6.14 -9.48
CA ILE A 61 10.49 -6.36 -10.87
C ILE A 61 9.80 -7.60 -11.42
N ILE A 62 9.27 -7.47 -12.63
CA ILE A 62 8.59 -8.55 -13.33
C ILE A 62 9.61 -9.62 -13.72
N VAL A 63 9.24 -10.88 -13.53
CA VAL A 63 10.00 -12.04 -14.03
C VAL A 63 9.24 -12.59 -15.25
N PRO A 64 9.69 -12.31 -16.48
CA PRO A 64 8.97 -12.71 -17.68
C PRO A 64 8.98 -14.23 -17.83
N ALA A 65 7.84 -14.86 -17.56
CA ALA A 65 7.64 -16.28 -17.74
C ALA A 65 6.20 -16.57 -18.12
N LYS A 66 6.00 -17.53 -19.01
CA LYS A 66 4.70 -18.19 -19.19
C LYS A 66 4.56 -19.22 -18.09
N VAL A 67 3.49 -19.12 -17.33
CA VAL A 67 3.26 -19.95 -16.15
C VAL A 67 2.12 -20.94 -16.48
N PRO A 68 2.34 -22.26 -16.39
CA PRO A 68 1.26 -23.23 -16.57
C PRO A 68 0.28 -23.17 -15.39
N ARG A 69 -0.85 -23.87 -15.48
CA ARG A 69 -1.87 -23.84 -14.43
C ARG A 69 -1.34 -24.43 -13.12
N GLN A 70 -0.43 -25.39 -13.20
CA GLN A 70 0.24 -26.00 -12.05
C GLN A 70 1.75 -25.98 -12.23
N TYR A 71 2.45 -25.48 -11.22
CA TYR A 71 3.89 -25.28 -11.28
C TYR A 71 4.51 -25.22 -9.89
N ASP A 72 5.83 -25.36 -9.87
CA ASP A 72 6.64 -25.02 -8.73
C ASP A 72 7.52 -23.83 -9.09
N LEU A 73 7.60 -22.86 -8.18
CA LEU A 73 8.46 -21.68 -8.26
C LEU A 73 9.49 -21.77 -7.13
N ARG A 74 10.77 -21.59 -7.45
CA ARG A 74 11.86 -21.54 -6.48
C ARG A 74 12.57 -20.20 -6.59
N VAL A 75 12.79 -19.54 -5.46
CA VAL A 75 13.51 -18.28 -5.37
C VAL A 75 14.65 -18.42 -4.38
N GLU A 76 15.88 -18.21 -4.83
CA GLU A 76 17.04 -18.08 -3.96
C GLU A 76 17.36 -16.60 -3.78
N PHE A 77 17.50 -16.13 -2.55
CA PHE A 77 17.75 -14.72 -2.26
C PHE A 77 18.59 -14.52 -1.01
N THR A 78 19.18 -13.32 -0.90
CA THR A 78 19.86 -12.82 0.30
C THR A 78 19.38 -11.39 0.55
N ARG A 79 18.84 -11.13 1.75
CA ARG A 79 18.59 -9.76 2.22
C ARG A 79 19.88 -9.24 2.84
N HIS A 80 20.42 -8.13 2.34
CA HIS A 80 21.68 -7.54 2.83
C HIS A 80 21.45 -6.54 3.95
N SER A 81 20.35 -5.78 3.88
CA SER A 81 19.97 -4.80 4.89
C SER A 81 18.44 -4.68 5.01
N GLY A 82 17.97 -4.01 6.07
CA GLY A 82 16.54 -3.84 6.37
C GLY A 82 15.98 -4.97 7.24
N GLN A 83 14.71 -4.82 7.63
CA GLN A 83 13.97 -5.74 8.51
C GLN A 83 12.54 -6.03 8.02
N HIS A 84 12.24 -5.61 6.80
CA HIS A 84 10.92 -5.72 6.19
C HIS A 84 10.96 -6.73 5.02
N SER A 85 9.83 -6.84 4.33
CA SER A 85 9.47 -7.98 3.50
C SER A 85 10.43 -8.27 2.35
N VAL A 86 10.69 -9.56 2.11
CA VAL A 86 11.01 -10.08 0.78
C VAL A 86 9.73 -10.71 0.22
N ALA A 87 9.32 -10.27 -0.97
CA ALA A 87 8.04 -10.62 -1.59
C ALA A 87 8.24 -11.48 -2.86
N ILE A 88 7.45 -12.55 -2.97
CA ILE A 88 7.43 -13.44 -4.13
C ILE A 88 6.03 -13.44 -4.73
N PHE A 89 5.91 -13.11 -6.00
CA PHE A 89 4.63 -13.00 -6.68
C PHE A 89 4.31 -14.26 -7.47
N PHE A 90 3.07 -14.70 -7.40
CA PHE A 90 2.59 -15.90 -8.09
C PHE A 90 1.12 -15.78 -8.48
N THR A 91 0.67 -16.67 -9.35
CA THR A 91 -0.72 -16.81 -9.81
C THR A 91 -1.28 -18.16 -9.36
N CYS A 92 -2.55 -18.22 -8.98
CA CYS A 92 -3.28 -19.47 -8.77
C CYS A 92 -4.67 -19.30 -9.39
N GLY A 93 -5.02 -20.13 -10.38
CA GLY A 93 -6.24 -19.93 -11.17
C GLY A 93 -6.28 -18.54 -11.82
N VAL A 94 -7.35 -17.79 -11.56
CA VAL A 94 -7.50 -16.39 -12.02
C VAL A 94 -6.89 -15.37 -11.05
N GLY A 95 -6.56 -15.81 -9.83
CA GLY A 95 -6.03 -14.96 -8.78
C GLY A 95 -4.54 -14.75 -8.86
N ARG A 96 -4.11 -13.69 -8.19
CA ARG A 96 -2.71 -13.26 -8.11
C ARG A 96 -2.41 -12.88 -6.69
N ALA A 97 -1.23 -13.24 -6.19
CA ALA A 97 -0.87 -12.90 -4.82
C ALA A 97 0.62 -12.67 -4.66
N THR A 98 0.98 -12.05 -3.55
CA THR A 98 2.34 -12.05 -3.01
C THR A 98 2.41 -12.96 -1.81
N TYR A 99 3.47 -13.78 -1.71
CA TYR A 99 3.89 -14.34 -0.44
C TYR A 99 5.02 -13.47 0.12
N GLU A 100 4.83 -12.92 1.31
CA GLU A 100 5.83 -12.10 1.99
C GLU A 100 6.55 -12.91 3.07
N LEU A 101 7.86 -12.68 3.17
CA LEU A 101 8.75 -13.25 4.18
C LEU A 101 9.32 -12.11 5.03
N ASP A 102 9.16 -12.21 6.36
CA ASP A 102 9.64 -11.23 7.35
C ASP A 102 9.02 -9.84 7.16
N ALA A 103 7.69 -9.82 7.12
CA ALA A 103 6.90 -8.66 6.76
C ALA A 103 6.76 -7.65 7.91
N TRP A 104 6.78 -6.38 7.51
CA TRP A 104 6.39 -5.18 8.30
C TRP A 104 7.14 -4.93 9.61
N GLY A 105 8.27 -5.61 9.82
CA GLY A 105 9.01 -5.54 11.08
C GLY A 105 8.29 -6.25 12.25
N GLU A 106 7.11 -6.82 11.99
CA GLU A 106 6.39 -7.71 12.91
C GLU A 106 6.87 -9.16 12.76
N HIS A 107 7.73 -9.43 11.78
CA HIS A 107 8.27 -10.76 11.47
C HIS A 107 7.19 -11.76 11.07
N LEU A 108 6.21 -11.29 10.30
CA LEU A 108 5.15 -12.13 9.74
C LEU A 108 5.59 -12.76 8.42
N ALA A 109 5.00 -13.89 8.06
CA ALA A 109 5.05 -14.41 6.70
C ALA A 109 3.68 -14.95 6.28
N GLY A 110 3.37 -14.92 4.99
CA GLY A 110 2.09 -15.40 4.50
C GLY A 110 1.74 -14.84 3.13
N ILE A 111 0.64 -15.34 2.56
CA ILE A 111 0.01 -14.71 1.40
C ILE A 111 -0.57 -13.38 1.86
N GLN A 112 -0.24 -12.33 1.12
CA GLN A 112 -0.51 -10.98 1.57
C GLN A 112 -1.98 -10.62 1.59
N GLN A 113 -2.78 -11.07 0.62
CA GLN A 113 -4.21 -10.78 0.62
C GLN A 113 -5.03 -11.99 0.18
N ILE A 114 -5.98 -12.39 1.02
CA ILE A 114 -6.92 -13.48 0.80
C ILE A 114 -8.30 -12.96 1.25
N ASP A 115 -9.28 -12.99 0.35
CA ASP A 115 -10.65 -12.53 0.60
C ASP A 115 -10.70 -11.12 1.22
N GLY A 116 -9.89 -10.21 0.69
CA GLY A 116 -9.75 -8.84 1.18
C GLY A 116 -8.94 -8.68 2.47
N GLY A 117 -8.73 -9.75 3.26
CA GLY A 117 -7.95 -9.73 4.50
C GLY A 117 -6.45 -9.94 4.29
N ASP A 118 -5.62 -9.28 5.12
CA ASP A 118 -4.16 -9.39 5.03
C ASP A 118 -3.57 -10.55 5.86
N ILE A 119 -2.23 -10.69 5.88
CA ILE A 119 -1.51 -11.75 6.61
C ILE A 119 -1.97 -11.84 8.08
N ARG A 120 -2.34 -10.73 8.73
CA ARG A 120 -2.71 -10.75 10.16
C ARG A 120 -3.97 -11.57 10.43
N SER A 121 -4.87 -11.65 9.45
CA SER A 121 -6.19 -12.23 9.59
C SER A 121 -6.41 -13.49 8.75
N ASN A 122 -5.49 -13.85 7.85
CA ASN A 122 -5.68 -15.00 6.97
C ASN A 122 -4.93 -16.26 7.43
N SER A 123 -5.37 -17.42 6.92
CA SER A 123 -4.93 -18.75 7.37
C SER A 123 -3.51 -19.14 6.98
N THR A 124 -2.82 -18.33 6.16
CA THR A 124 -1.45 -18.61 5.71
C THR A 124 -0.39 -17.92 6.57
N ARG A 125 -0.83 -17.18 7.59
CA ARG A 125 0.04 -16.50 8.55
C ARG A 125 1.02 -17.45 9.22
N THR A 126 2.28 -17.07 9.22
CA THR A 126 3.34 -17.62 10.06
C THR A 126 3.90 -16.48 10.91
N ASP A 127 3.95 -16.67 12.22
CA ASP A 127 4.52 -15.70 13.16
C ASP A 127 6.02 -15.91 13.36
N ASN A 128 6.70 -14.83 13.76
CA ASN A 128 8.10 -14.83 14.20
C ASN A 128 9.10 -15.36 13.14
N LEU A 129 8.78 -15.21 11.85
CA LEU A 129 9.73 -15.49 10.77
C LEU A 129 10.69 -14.31 10.62
N ARG A 130 11.89 -14.45 11.20
CA ARG A 130 12.96 -13.46 11.09
C ARG A 130 13.98 -13.88 10.04
N LEU A 131 14.19 -13.06 9.02
CA LEU A 131 15.30 -13.25 8.11
C LEU A 131 16.58 -12.62 8.70
N GLU A 132 17.62 -13.41 8.85
CA GLU A 132 18.96 -12.90 9.14
C GLU A 132 19.55 -12.23 7.89
N ASN A 133 20.03 -10.98 8.02
CA ASN A 133 20.70 -10.28 6.93
C ASN A 133 22.05 -10.95 6.59
N GLY A 134 22.40 -10.96 5.31
CA GLY A 134 23.59 -11.63 4.77
C GLY A 134 23.45 -13.15 4.63
N ARG A 135 22.36 -13.75 5.12
CA ARG A 135 22.10 -15.18 4.95
C ARG A 135 21.33 -15.46 3.66
N ARG A 136 21.75 -16.49 2.94
CA ARG A 136 21.06 -17.00 1.76
C ARG A 136 19.89 -17.91 2.16
N TYR A 137 18.75 -17.69 1.52
CA TYR A 137 17.51 -18.47 1.70
C TYR A 137 17.02 -19.03 0.38
N THR A 138 16.30 -20.15 0.44
CA THR A 138 15.56 -20.73 -0.67
C THR A 138 14.08 -20.81 -0.31
N ALA A 139 13.25 -20.02 -0.98
CA ALA A 139 11.79 -20.12 -0.87
C ALA A 139 11.23 -20.93 -2.05
N GLU A 140 10.24 -21.78 -1.77
CA GLU A 140 9.52 -22.52 -2.80
C GLU A 140 8.01 -22.30 -2.66
N ILE A 141 7.33 -22.08 -3.79
CA ILE A 141 5.87 -21.98 -3.89
C ILE A 141 5.40 -23.06 -4.86
N HIS A 142 4.62 -24.02 -4.37
CA HIS A 142 4.06 -25.10 -5.17
C HIS A 142 2.58 -24.81 -5.42
N VAL A 143 2.25 -24.39 -6.63
CA VAL A 143 0.89 -24.05 -7.04
C VAL A 143 0.21 -25.25 -7.68
N ARG A 144 -0.95 -25.62 -7.13
CA ARG A 144 -1.86 -26.64 -7.67
C ARG A 144 -3.22 -26.00 -7.93
N ARG A 145 -4.15 -26.76 -8.51
CA ARG A 145 -5.48 -26.23 -8.90
C ARG A 145 -6.32 -25.78 -7.72
N ASP A 146 -6.09 -26.35 -6.55
CA ASP A 146 -6.92 -26.23 -5.34
C ASP A 146 -6.10 -25.89 -4.09
N ARG A 147 -4.79 -25.66 -4.24
CA ARG A 147 -3.91 -25.31 -3.13
C ARG A 147 -2.62 -24.64 -3.57
N VAL A 148 -2.01 -23.92 -2.63
CA VAL A 148 -0.65 -23.41 -2.74
C VAL A 148 0.12 -23.76 -1.47
N ASP A 149 1.22 -24.50 -1.62
CA ASP A 149 2.13 -24.81 -0.51
C ASP A 149 3.36 -23.89 -0.59
N VAL A 150 3.77 -23.31 0.55
CA VAL A 150 4.94 -22.42 0.61
C VAL A 150 5.95 -22.95 1.61
N LEU A 151 7.21 -23.01 1.19
CA LEU A 151 8.33 -23.53 1.97
C LEU A 151 9.48 -22.52 1.99
N LEU A 152 10.22 -22.51 3.09
CA LEU A 152 11.48 -21.79 3.23
C LEU A 152 12.54 -22.76 3.74
N ASN A 153 13.65 -22.90 3.02
CA ASN A 153 14.72 -23.86 3.28
C ASN A 153 14.15 -25.28 3.51
N GLN A 154 13.27 -25.72 2.59
CA GLN A 154 12.58 -27.03 2.62
C GLN A 154 11.58 -27.23 3.77
N LYS A 155 11.48 -26.30 4.73
CA LYS A 155 10.46 -26.33 5.77
C LYS A 155 9.20 -25.63 5.28
N ARG A 156 8.06 -26.33 5.31
CA ARG A 156 6.76 -25.73 5.00
C ARG A 156 6.43 -24.65 6.03
N LEU A 157 6.06 -23.47 5.52
CA LEU A 157 5.56 -22.35 6.32
C LEU A 157 4.03 -22.31 6.32
N ALA A 158 3.42 -22.45 5.15
CA ALA A 158 1.98 -22.30 5.00
C ALA A 158 1.41 -23.17 3.87
N THR A 159 0.10 -23.42 3.96
CA THR A 159 -0.72 -23.98 2.89
C THR A 159 -1.98 -23.13 2.74
N TYR A 160 -2.20 -22.58 1.55
CA TYR A 160 -3.48 -22.03 1.12
C TYR A 160 -4.31 -23.12 0.46
N ARG A 161 -5.63 -23.12 0.68
CA ARG A 161 -6.59 -24.03 0.07
C ARG A 161 -7.66 -23.23 -0.63
N GLY A 162 -7.81 -23.44 -1.93
CA GLY A 162 -8.70 -22.69 -2.80
C GLY A 162 -8.19 -22.70 -4.24
N ASP A 163 -9.03 -22.26 -5.15
CA ASP A 163 -8.71 -22.17 -6.59
C ASP A 163 -8.02 -20.86 -6.97
N GLY A 164 -7.77 -20.00 -5.98
CA GLY A 164 -7.16 -18.70 -6.13
C GLY A 164 -8.14 -17.55 -6.40
N SER A 165 -9.44 -17.79 -6.54
CA SER A 165 -10.42 -16.73 -6.87
C SER A 165 -10.53 -15.61 -5.82
N ASP A 166 -10.15 -15.88 -4.57
CA ASP A 166 -10.09 -14.94 -3.45
C ASP A 166 -8.72 -14.29 -3.25
N LEU A 167 -7.73 -14.60 -4.10
CA LEU A 167 -6.38 -14.05 -4.01
C LEU A 167 -6.25 -12.73 -4.77
N SER A 168 -5.71 -11.71 -4.10
CA SER A 168 -5.38 -10.43 -4.70
C SER A 168 -3.98 -9.95 -4.30
N ILE A 169 -3.47 -8.97 -5.03
CA ILE A 169 -2.21 -8.28 -4.71
C ILE A 169 -2.59 -6.95 -4.05
N LEU A 170 -2.00 -6.66 -2.87
CA LEU A 170 -2.18 -5.36 -2.26
C LEU A 170 -1.61 -4.24 -3.13
N PRO A 171 -2.21 -3.04 -3.12
CA PRO A 171 -1.81 -1.95 -4.00
C PRO A 171 -0.33 -1.56 -3.90
N VAL A 172 0.26 -1.64 -2.70
CA VAL A 172 1.70 -1.38 -2.48
C VAL A 172 2.59 -2.29 -3.34
N TRP A 173 2.17 -3.52 -3.60
CA TRP A 173 2.88 -4.51 -4.40
C TRP A 173 2.43 -4.57 -5.85
N GLN A 174 1.49 -3.72 -6.29
CA GLN A 174 0.84 -3.90 -7.59
C GLN A 174 1.86 -3.95 -8.75
N ILE A 175 1.73 -4.98 -9.57
CA ILE A 175 2.47 -5.21 -10.82
C ILE A 175 1.47 -5.22 -12.00
N PRO A 176 1.91 -5.01 -13.26
CA PRO A 176 1.01 -4.97 -14.42
C PRO A 176 0.08 -6.18 -14.50
N ALA A 177 -1.14 -5.97 -15.02
CA ALA A 177 -2.17 -7.00 -15.14
C ALA A 177 -1.69 -8.25 -15.92
N SER A 178 -0.83 -8.04 -16.92
CA SER A 178 -0.26 -9.07 -17.79
C SER A 178 0.88 -9.89 -17.18
N ALA A 179 1.42 -9.51 -16.02
CA ALA A 179 2.56 -10.18 -15.42
C ALA A 179 2.15 -11.35 -14.51
N SER A 180 2.62 -12.56 -14.77
CA SER A 180 2.31 -13.71 -13.91
C SER A 180 3.23 -13.82 -12.69
N LEU A 181 4.52 -13.51 -12.86
CA LEU A 181 5.55 -13.62 -11.80
C LEU A 181 6.30 -12.31 -11.62
N ALA A 182 6.77 -12.09 -10.41
CA ALA A 182 7.66 -11.00 -10.02
C ALA A 182 8.36 -11.37 -8.70
N VAL A 183 9.40 -10.61 -8.37
CA VAL A 183 10.03 -10.61 -7.05
C VAL A 183 10.16 -9.18 -6.55
N GLY A 184 10.21 -8.99 -5.25
CA GLY A 184 10.32 -7.66 -4.66
C GLY A 184 10.84 -7.65 -3.24
N ALA A 185 11.19 -6.47 -2.75
CA ALA A 185 11.65 -6.22 -1.40
C ALA A 185 11.12 -4.88 -0.90
N TYR A 186 10.75 -4.79 0.38
CA TYR A 186 10.24 -3.56 0.99
C TYR A 186 11.30 -3.02 1.94
N GLN A 187 11.81 -1.80 1.70
CA GLN A 187 12.83 -1.14 2.53
C GLN A 187 13.99 -2.07 2.92
N ALA A 188 14.38 -2.94 1.99
CA ALA A 188 15.37 -3.98 2.21
C ALA A 188 16.21 -4.15 0.95
N GLU A 189 17.52 -3.93 1.08
CA GLU A 189 18.45 -4.25 0.01
C GLU A 189 18.51 -5.77 -0.15
N THR A 190 18.23 -6.28 -1.35
CA THR A 190 18.05 -7.71 -1.57
C THR A 190 18.65 -8.12 -2.91
N THR A 191 19.39 -9.22 -2.92
CA THR A 191 19.80 -9.90 -4.15
C THR A 191 18.99 -11.19 -4.32
N PHE A 192 18.31 -11.31 -5.46
CA PHE A 192 17.69 -12.55 -5.92
C PHE A 192 18.70 -13.28 -6.81
N HIS A 193 19.21 -14.40 -6.32
CA HIS A 193 20.23 -15.20 -6.99
C HIS A 193 19.64 -16.10 -8.07
N LYS A 194 18.43 -16.62 -7.84
CA LYS A 194 17.69 -17.45 -8.80
C LYS A 194 16.19 -17.25 -8.69
N VAL A 195 15.51 -17.35 -9.81
CA VAL A 195 14.04 -17.47 -9.87
C VAL A 195 13.72 -18.57 -10.87
N GLU A 196 13.54 -19.79 -10.38
CA GLU A 196 13.37 -20.97 -11.21
C GLU A 196 11.91 -21.41 -11.26
N LEU A 197 11.47 -21.82 -12.45
CA LEU A 197 10.14 -22.35 -12.68
C LEU A 197 10.24 -23.81 -13.13
N ARG A 198 9.36 -24.66 -12.61
CA ARG A 198 9.17 -26.05 -13.06
C ARG A 198 7.68 -26.31 -13.27
N ALA A 199 7.31 -26.81 -14.44
CA ALA A 199 5.94 -27.27 -14.70
C ALA A 199 5.66 -28.57 -13.93
N VAL A 200 4.41 -28.84 -13.54
CA VAL A 200 4.04 -30.16 -13.02
C VAL A 200 3.69 -31.08 -14.19
N THR A 201 4.11 -32.34 -14.14
CA THR A 201 3.98 -33.36 -15.19
C THR A 201 2.56 -33.45 -15.77
N GLY A 202 2.44 -33.30 -17.09
CA GLY A 202 1.18 -33.42 -17.84
C GLY A 202 0.63 -32.14 -18.49
N GLU A 203 1.23 -30.96 -18.26
CA GLU A 203 0.82 -29.70 -18.90
C GLU A 203 1.87 -29.17 -19.90
N GLN A 204 1.46 -29.04 -21.18
CA GLN A 204 2.21 -28.30 -22.21
C GLN A 204 1.82 -26.82 -22.15
N VAL A 205 2.78 -25.92 -22.43
CA VAL A 205 2.53 -24.48 -22.57
C VAL A 205 1.78 -24.26 -23.88
N VAL A 206 0.45 -24.14 -23.82
CA VAL A 206 -0.38 -23.95 -25.01
C VAL A 206 -0.26 -22.50 -25.51
N ASN A 207 0.07 -22.34 -26.79
CA ASN A 207 -0.05 -21.06 -27.50
C ASN A 207 -1.46 -20.95 -28.05
N GLU A 208 -2.28 -20.06 -27.52
CA GLU A 208 -3.51 -19.63 -28.19
C GLU A 208 -3.35 -18.21 -28.73
N THR A 209 -2.94 -18.13 -29.99
CA THR A 209 -3.44 -17.11 -30.90
C THR A 209 -4.81 -17.56 -31.38
N SER A 210 -5.87 -16.89 -30.96
CA SER A 210 -7.10 -16.78 -31.73
C SER A 210 -7.88 -15.55 -31.30
N SER A 211 -7.93 -14.61 -32.25
CA SER A 211 -8.91 -13.54 -32.36
C SER A 211 -10.33 -14.08 -32.25
N VAL A 212 -11.14 -13.51 -31.35
CA VAL A 212 -12.59 -13.57 -31.45
C VAL A 212 -13.09 -12.15 -31.75
N ALA A 213 -13.78 -12.06 -32.88
CA ALA A 213 -14.28 -10.84 -33.50
C ALA A 213 -15.26 -10.08 -32.59
N MET A 214 -15.11 -8.76 -32.55
CA MET A 214 -16.13 -7.84 -32.07
C MET A 214 -17.37 -7.94 -32.96
N THR A 215 -18.49 -8.34 -32.36
CA THR A 215 -19.83 -8.08 -32.91
C THR A 215 -20.52 -7.08 -31.96
N PRO A 216 -21.18 -6.02 -32.45
CA PRO A 216 -21.66 -4.94 -31.59
C PRO A 216 -22.86 -5.41 -30.76
N MET A 217 -22.79 -5.15 -29.45
CA MET A 217 -23.84 -5.51 -28.50
C MET A 217 -25.02 -4.52 -28.61
N PRO A 218 -26.28 -4.98 -28.61
CA PRO A 218 -27.46 -4.12 -28.64
C PRO A 218 -27.70 -3.45 -27.28
N LYS A 219 -28.25 -2.23 -27.32
CA LYS A 219 -28.77 -1.50 -26.15
C LYS A 219 -29.91 -2.29 -25.48
N GLN A 220 -29.78 -2.57 -24.17
CA GLN A 220 -30.90 -2.85 -23.26
C GLN A 220 -30.45 -2.54 -21.82
N THR A 221 -30.93 -1.45 -21.23
CA THR A 221 -32.00 -1.35 -20.21
C THR A 221 -31.63 -1.89 -18.83
N SER A 222 -31.66 -0.99 -17.85
CA SER A 222 -31.50 -1.22 -16.40
C SER A 222 -32.34 -2.38 -15.87
N PRO A 223 -31.86 -3.13 -14.87
CA PRO A 223 -32.71 -3.88 -13.96
C PRO A 223 -32.89 -3.15 -12.62
N ALA A 224 -34.07 -3.40 -12.07
CA ALA A 224 -34.66 -2.82 -10.89
C ALA A 224 -33.99 -3.23 -9.56
N THR A 225 -34.21 -2.36 -8.58
CA THR A 225 -34.09 -2.51 -7.14
C THR A 225 -34.48 -3.91 -6.65
N VAL A 226 -33.56 -4.58 -5.94
CA VAL A 226 -33.89 -5.73 -5.08
C VAL A 226 -33.81 -5.27 -3.63
N VAL A 227 -34.98 -5.18 -3.01
CA VAL A 227 -35.17 -5.08 -1.56
C VAL A 227 -35.01 -6.48 -0.97
N VAL A 228 -34.22 -6.65 0.08
CA VAL A 228 -34.25 -7.83 0.95
C VAL A 228 -34.51 -7.41 2.40
N PRO A 229 -35.41 -8.08 3.14
CA PRO A 229 -36.02 -7.57 4.37
C PRO A 229 -35.20 -7.86 5.63
N THR A 230 -35.37 -7.00 6.62
CA THR A 230 -34.89 -7.12 8.00
C THR A 230 -35.75 -8.09 8.82
N ALA A 231 -35.12 -8.94 9.65
CA ALA A 231 -35.59 -9.24 11.00
C ALA A 231 -34.43 -9.76 11.87
N ALA A 232 -34.29 -9.13 13.04
CA ALA A 232 -33.15 -9.18 13.94
C ALA A 232 -33.24 -10.31 14.98
N ARG A 233 -32.12 -10.53 15.70
CA ARG A 233 -32.17 -10.69 17.17
C ARG A 233 -31.10 -9.79 17.81
N PRO A 234 -31.41 -9.10 18.93
CA PRO A 234 -30.71 -7.90 19.33
C PRO A 234 -29.61 -8.20 20.36
N THR A 235 -28.43 -7.65 20.14
CA THR A 235 -27.44 -7.40 21.19
C THR A 235 -26.82 -6.04 20.94
N ASP A 236 -27.40 -5.06 21.62
CA ASP A 236 -26.81 -3.78 22.03
C ASP A 236 -26.21 -2.88 20.94
N THR A 237 -27.07 -2.19 20.18
CA THR A 237 -26.68 -1.04 19.36
C THR A 237 -26.35 0.17 20.23
N ARG A 238 -25.16 0.14 20.84
CA ARG A 238 -24.44 1.38 21.08
C ARG A 238 -24.00 1.86 19.69
N THR A 239 -24.66 2.88 19.15
CA THR A 239 -24.34 3.44 17.81
C THR A 239 -22.82 3.59 17.68
N ALA A 240 -22.21 2.91 16.70
CA ALA A 240 -20.76 2.93 16.55
C ALA A 240 -20.28 4.38 16.47
N LYS A 241 -19.33 4.74 17.34
CA LYS A 241 -18.73 6.08 17.39
C LYS A 241 -18.09 6.40 16.04
N ARG A 242 -18.25 7.64 15.56
CA ARG A 242 -17.81 8.06 14.22
C ARG A 242 -16.62 9.00 14.28
N VAL A 243 -15.72 8.90 13.32
CA VAL A 243 -14.58 9.82 13.13
C VAL A 243 -14.60 10.36 11.70
N LEU A 244 -14.39 11.67 11.55
CA LEU A 244 -14.29 12.33 10.26
C LEU A 244 -12.82 12.46 9.86
N ILE A 245 -12.45 12.01 8.67
CA ILE A 245 -11.15 12.33 8.06
C ILE A 245 -11.36 13.35 6.94
N VAL A 246 -10.61 14.44 6.99
CA VAL A 246 -10.59 15.49 5.97
C VAL A 246 -9.36 15.31 5.08
N ILE A 247 -9.58 15.21 3.78
CA ILE A 247 -8.54 15.16 2.75
C ILE A 247 -8.67 16.36 1.80
N ALA A 248 -7.58 16.74 1.15
CA ALA A 248 -7.58 17.78 0.14
C ALA A 248 -8.13 17.28 -1.21
N ASP A 249 -8.78 18.16 -1.98
CA ASP A 249 -9.32 17.83 -3.31
C ASP A 249 -8.22 17.32 -4.27
N HIS A 250 -7.01 17.86 -4.14
CA HIS A 250 -5.83 17.44 -4.87
C HIS A 250 -4.63 17.46 -3.94
N HIS A 251 -3.69 16.54 -4.15
CA HIS A 251 -2.40 16.45 -3.46
C HIS A 251 -2.50 16.28 -1.94
N PHE A 252 -3.49 15.51 -1.46
CA PHE A 252 -3.41 14.93 -0.12
C PHE A 252 -2.34 13.81 -0.08
N PHE A 253 -1.82 13.45 1.09
CA PHE A 253 -0.85 12.35 1.19
C PHE A 253 -1.59 11.04 1.52
N TYR A 254 -1.56 10.06 0.60
CA TYR A 254 -2.44 8.89 0.69
C TYR A 254 -2.30 8.10 1.99
N ARG A 255 -1.07 7.80 2.44
CA ARG A 255 -0.86 7.08 3.72
C ARG A 255 -1.31 7.87 4.95
N GLU A 256 -1.24 9.20 4.90
CA GLU A 256 -1.74 10.06 5.98
C GLU A 256 -3.28 10.09 6.04
N TYR A 257 -3.95 9.55 5.03
CA TYR A 257 -5.39 9.27 5.03
C TYR A 257 -5.66 7.79 5.40
N ALA A 258 -5.02 6.87 4.68
CA ALA A 258 -5.33 5.45 4.73
C ALA A 258 -4.86 4.77 6.03
N ASP A 259 -3.67 5.11 6.55
CA ASP A 259 -3.12 4.48 7.76
C ASP A 259 -3.95 4.84 9.02
N PRO A 260 -4.31 6.13 9.28
CA PRO A 260 -5.18 6.47 10.40
C PRO A 260 -6.57 5.85 10.27
N ARG A 261 -7.15 5.89 9.06
CA ARG A 261 -8.46 5.28 8.78
C ARG A 261 -8.49 3.81 9.18
N GLN A 262 -7.50 3.05 8.72
CA GLN A 262 -7.40 1.62 8.99
C GLN A 262 -7.35 1.33 10.50
N GLU A 263 -6.58 2.10 11.28
CA GLU A 263 -6.45 1.87 12.73
C GLU A 263 -7.72 2.26 13.50
N LEU A 264 -8.42 3.30 13.07
CA LEU A 264 -9.72 3.71 13.63
C LEU A 264 -10.81 2.67 13.33
N GLU A 265 -10.92 2.21 12.09
CA GLU A 265 -11.87 1.16 11.70
C GLU A 265 -11.58 -0.14 12.44
N ARG A 266 -10.31 -0.54 12.55
CA ARG A 266 -9.87 -1.70 13.35
C ARG A 266 -10.24 -1.59 14.82
N ALA A 267 -10.30 -0.37 15.35
CA ALA A 267 -10.69 -0.13 16.73
C ALA A 267 -12.21 -0.08 16.96
N GLY A 268 -13.03 -0.21 15.89
CA GLY A 268 -14.49 -0.26 15.94
C GLY A 268 -15.19 1.07 15.63
N PHE A 269 -14.45 2.08 15.16
CA PHE A 269 -15.04 3.36 14.76
C PHE A 269 -15.52 3.33 13.30
N THR A 270 -16.64 3.98 13.01
CA THR A 270 -17.02 4.27 11.62
C THR A 270 -16.23 5.49 11.15
N VAL A 271 -15.54 5.38 10.02
CA VAL A 271 -14.80 6.50 9.43
C VAL A 271 -15.53 6.99 8.17
N GLU A 272 -15.83 8.29 8.14
CA GLU A 272 -16.37 8.98 6.97
C GLU A 272 -15.35 10.03 6.50
N VAL A 273 -15.33 10.33 5.20
CA VAL A 273 -14.36 11.21 4.56
C VAL A 273 -15.05 12.48 4.08
N ALA A 274 -14.43 13.63 4.33
CA ALA A 274 -14.83 14.90 3.73
C ALA A 274 -13.69 15.57 2.96
N ALA A 275 -14.05 16.35 1.95
CA ALA A 275 -13.13 17.20 1.21
C ALA A 275 -13.77 18.55 0.89
N GLY A 276 -13.10 19.41 0.12
CA GLY A 276 -13.60 20.74 -0.24
C GLY A 276 -14.91 20.66 -1.02
N ASN A 277 -15.12 19.58 -1.78
CA ASN A 277 -16.33 19.27 -2.52
C ASN A 277 -16.56 17.73 -2.57
N ARG A 278 -17.59 17.27 -3.30
CA ARG A 278 -17.93 15.85 -3.45
C ARG A 278 -17.37 15.18 -4.71
N ASN A 279 -16.42 15.81 -5.38
CA ASN A 279 -15.72 15.19 -6.51
C ASN A 279 -14.62 14.28 -6.01
N GLU A 280 -14.18 13.38 -6.87
CA GLU A 280 -13.04 12.52 -6.61
C GLU A 280 -11.79 13.35 -6.29
N CYS A 281 -11.15 13.00 -5.18
CA CYS A 281 -9.93 13.63 -4.68
C CYS A 281 -8.72 12.81 -5.08
N TYR A 282 -7.61 13.48 -5.40
CA TYR A 282 -6.40 12.81 -5.91
C TYR A 282 -5.19 13.06 -5.01
N PRO A 283 -4.41 12.03 -4.63
CA PRO A 283 -3.27 12.20 -3.75
C PRO A 283 -2.02 12.69 -4.50
N HIS A 284 -1.00 13.11 -3.75
CA HIS A 284 0.33 13.35 -4.29
C HIS A 284 0.94 12.10 -4.88
N GLY A 285 1.70 12.24 -5.97
CA GLY A 285 2.64 11.21 -6.45
C GLY A 285 3.50 10.65 -5.31
N ASN A 286 3.68 9.32 -5.26
CA ASN A 286 4.53 8.63 -4.28
C ASN A 286 4.14 8.86 -2.81
N SER A 287 2.86 9.14 -2.52
CA SER A 287 2.34 9.27 -1.16
C SER A 287 1.82 7.96 -0.57
N GLY A 288 2.12 6.84 -1.25
CA GLY A 288 1.68 5.49 -0.92
C GLY A 288 0.32 5.13 -1.51
N GLN A 289 -0.17 5.89 -2.48
CA GLN A 289 -1.29 5.49 -3.31
C GLN A 289 -0.95 4.27 -4.16
N GLY A 290 -1.95 3.43 -4.41
CA GLY A 290 -1.83 2.29 -5.30
C GLY A 290 -1.73 2.69 -6.77
N ASN A 291 -1.65 1.69 -7.65
CA ASN A 291 -1.73 1.92 -9.10
C ASN A 291 -3.13 2.33 -9.58
N ASP A 292 -4.15 2.30 -8.71
CA ASP A 292 -5.46 2.93 -8.94
C ASP A 292 -5.40 4.46 -8.82
N GLY A 293 -4.21 5.01 -8.51
CA GLY A 293 -3.99 6.43 -8.30
C GLY A 293 -4.42 6.90 -6.92
N GLY A 294 -4.99 6.02 -6.08
CA GLY A 294 -5.50 6.35 -4.75
C GLY A 294 -6.58 7.43 -4.74
N GLY A 295 -7.36 7.50 -5.81
CA GLY A 295 -8.54 8.37 -5.87
C GLY A 295 -9.48 8.06 -4.71
N VAL A 296 -9.98 9.10 -4.04
CA VAL A 296 -10.94 8.96 -2.95
C VAL A 296 -12.15 9.81 -3.25
N LEU A 297 -13.32 9.18 -3.36
CA LEU A 297 -14.60 9.88 -3.40
C LEU A 297 -15.02 10.19 -1.96
N PRO A 298 -15.08 11.47 -1.53
CA PRO A 298 -15.47 11.82 -0.18
C PRO A 298 -16.97 11.62 0.03
N ASP A 299 -17.34 11.20 1.24
CA ASP A 299 -18.73 11.02 1.66
C ASP A 299 -19.46 12.38 1.74
N PHE A 300 -18.74 13.46 2.04
CA PHE A 300 -19.29 14.80 2.22
C PHE A 300 -18.40 15.91 1.65
N ALA A 301 -19.02 16.98 1.14
CA ALA A 301 -18.34 18.27 1.07
C ALA A 301 -18.23 18.82 2.51
N LEU A 302 -17.12 19.46 2.84
CA LEU A 302 -16.87 20.05 4.18
C LEU A 302 -17.98 21.01 4.63
N SER A 303 -18.61 21.71 3.69
CA SER A 303 -19.73 22.62 3.96
C SER A 303 -21.01 21.89 4.42
N GLN A 304 -21.16 20.60 4.09
CA GLN A 304 -22.33 19.77 4.38
C GLN A 304 -22.14 18.88 5.62
N VAL A 305 -20.94 18.84 6.18
CA VAL A 305 -20.66 18.07 7.39
C VAL A 305 -21.41 18.65 8.57
N ASP A 306 -22.16 17.77 9.25
CA ASP A 306 -22.72 18.01 10.58
C ASP A 306 -21.74 17.52 11.66
N PRO A 307 -21.13 18.42 12.46
CA PRO A 307 -20.13 18.06 13.46
C PRO A 307 -20.69 17.22 14.62
N ASP A 308 -22.00 17.23 14.88
CA ASP A 308 -22.60 16.53 16.01
C ASP A 308 -22.51 15.00 15.86
N ARG A 309 -22.38 14.52 14.61
CA ARG A 309 -22.30 13.09 14.27
C ARG A 309 -20.98 12.42 14.66
N TYR A 310 -19.92 13.19 14.92
CA TYR A 310 -18.55 12.68 15.02
C TYR A 310 -17.94 12.94 16.38
N GLU A 311 -17.10 12.04 16.86
CA GLU A 311 -16.35 12.17 18.10
C GLU A 311 -15.00 12.86 17.91
N ALA A 312 -14.46 12.80 16.69
CA ALA A 312 -13.18 13.39 16.32
C ALA A 312 -13.10 13.77 14.84
N ILE A 313 -12.20 14.70 14.54
CA ILE A 313 -11.85 15.12 13.18
C ILE A 313 -10.33 15.00 12.98
N VAL A 314 -9.92 14.47 11.83
CA VAL A 314 -8.51 14.32 11.43
C VAL A 314 -8.28 15.06 10.12
N PHE A 315 -7.33 15.98 10.10
CA PHE A 315 -6.86 16.62 8.87
C PHE A 315 -5.62 15.88 8.37
N SER A 316 -5.80 15.13 7.28
CA SER A 316 -4.71 14.51 6.54
C SER A 316 -3.81 15.58 5.91
N GLY A 317 -2.52 15.29 5.78
CA GLY A 317 -1.57 16.23 5.17
C GLY A 317 -1.44 16.05 3.66
N GLY A 318 -0.21 16.15 3.17
CA GLY A 318 0.08 16.53 1.79
C GLY A 318 -0.09 18.04 1.55
N TRP A 319 0.61 18.58 0.54
CA TRP A 319 0.60 20.02 0.28
C TRP A 319 -0.79 20.55 -0.08
N GLY A 320 -1.66 19.70 -0.62
CA GLY A 320 -3.06 20.01 -0.88
C GLY A 320 -3.83 20.54 0.33
N ALA A 321 -3.52 20.04 1.54
CA ALA A 321 -4.22 20.43 2.77
C ALA A 321 -4.17 21.96 3.03
N SER A 322 -3.19 22.64 2.45
CA SER A 322 -3.05 24.10 2.51
C SER A 322 -4.28 24.86 2.02
N MET A 323 -5.13 24.25 1.18
CA MET A 323 -6.39 24.87 0.71
C MET A 323 -7.39 25.17 1.84
N TYR A 324 -7.19 24.58 3.02
CA TYR A 324 -8.05 24.77 4.20
C TYR A 324 -7.49 25.78 5.21
N GLN A 325 -6.32 26.36 4.97
CA GLN A 325 -5.71 27.33 5.89
C GLN A 325 -6.51 28.65 5.92
N TYR A 326 -7.33 28.81 6.95
CA TYR A 326 -8.34 29.85 7.03
C TYR A 326 -7.77 31.28 7.06
N ALA A 327 -6.83 31.54 7.96
CA ALA A 327 -6.26 32.86 8.17
C ALA A 327 -4.87 33.04 7.52
N PHE A 328 -4.44 32.13 6.65
CA PHE A 328 -3.19 32.33 5.91
C PHE A 328 -3.38 33.46 4.89
N ASP A 329 -2.57 34.50 5.04
CA ASP A 329 -2.56 35.72 4.24
C ASP A 329 -1.57 35.68 3.07
N GLY A 330 -0.76 34.62 3.02
CA GLY A 330 0.12 34.33 1.90
C GLY A 330 -0.59 33.71 0.69
N ARG A 331 0.21 33.23 -0.25
CA ARG A 331 -0.28 32.61 -1.49
C ARG A 331 0.65 31.51 -1.98
N TYR A 332 0.13 30.34 -2.30
CA TYR A 332 0.90 29.26 -2.92
C TYR A 332 1.00 29.43 -4.44
N ASP A 333 2.11 28.96 -5.01
CA ASP A 333 2.33 28.96 -6.46
C ASP A 333 1.32 28.06 -7.17
N ASP A 334 1.03 26.89 -6.58
CA ASP A 334 -0.04 26.02 -7.05
C ASP A 334 -1.40 26.62 -6.66
N ALA A 335 -2.20 26.96 -7.67
CA ALA A 335 -3.51 27.56 -7.49
C ALA A 335 -4.45 26.67 -6.66
N ALA A 336 -4.35 25.34 -6.79
CA ALA A 336 -5.20 24.40 -6.07
C ALA A 336 -5.02 24.50 -4.54
N TYR A 337 -3.81 24.84 -4.08
CA TYR A 337 -3.49 24.91 -2.65
C TYR A 337 -3.99 26.18 -1.97
N ASN A 338 -4.46 27.17 -2.73
CA ASN A 338 -4.91 28.43 -2.15
C ASN A 338 -6.32 28.34 -1.57
N GLY A 339 -7.12 27.37 -2.03
CA GLY A 339 -8.53 27.21 -1.66
C GLY A 339 -9.39 28.43 -2.00
N ASP A 340 -10.71 28.25 -1.99
CA ASP A 340 -11.63 29.38 -1.98
C ASP A 340 -12.06 29.72 -0.54
N ARG A 341 -12.73 30.86 -0.38
CA ARG A 341 -13.22 31.32 0.92
C ARG A 341 -14.22 30.34 1.54
N GLN A 342 -15.01 29.62 0.76
CA GLN A 342 -16.01 28.68 1.28
C GLN A 342 -15.33 27.47 1.91
N LYS A 343 -14.30 26.90 1.26
CA LYS A 343 -13.51 25.78 1.78
C LYS A 343 -12.80 26.17 3.09
N LYS A 344 -12.14 27.32 3.10
CA LYS A 344 -11.49 27.88 4.30
C LYS A 344 -12.47 28.09 5.45
N ASN A 345 -13.62 28.71 5.17
CA ASN A 345 -14.67 28.94 6.17
C ASN A 345 -15.25 27.62 6.71
N ALA A 346 -15.48 26.63 5.83
CA ALA A 346 -16.03 25.34 6.22
C ALA A 346 -15.06 24.57 7.14
N ALA A 347 -13.77 24.53 6.81
CA ALA A 347 -12.75 23.93 7.67
C ALA A 347 -12.70 24.63 9.05
N ASN A 348 -12.65 25.97 9.07
CA ASN A 348 -12.62 26.71 10.33
C ASN A 348 -13.90 26.53 11.17
N ARG A 349 -15.07 26.48 10.52
CA ARG A 349 -16.36 26.19 11.17
C ARG A 349 -16.33 24.84 11.87
N LEU A 350 -15.85 23.79 11.20
CA LEU A 350 -15.76 22.45 11.79
C LEU A 350 -14.76 22.45 12.94
N ILE A 351 -13.57 23.04 12.78
CA ILE A 351 -12.59 23.14 13.86
C ILE A 351 -13.19 23.83 15.10
N ASN A 352 -13.90 24.94 14.91
CA ASN A 352 -14.59 25.64 16.01
C ASN A 352 -15.69 24.78 16.64
N ALA A 353 -16.49 24.06 15.85
CA ALA A 353 -17.55 23.21 16.36
C ALA A 353 -16.98 22.06 17.20
N PHE A 354 -15.95 21.35 16.69
CA PHE A 354 -15.30 20.27 17.43
C PHE A 354 -14.63 20.80 18.71
N HIS A 355 -13.98 21.97 18.65
CA HIS A 355 -13.39 22.58 19.84
C HIS A 355 -14.45 22.93 20.89
N LYS A 356 -15.54 23.61 20.47
CA LYS A 356 -16.65 24.00 21.36
C LYS A 356 -17.35 22.80 22.00
N GLN A 357 -17.44 21.70 21.26
CA GLN A 357 -18.04 20.44 21.72
C GLN A 357 -17.06 19.59 22.53
N ASP A 358 -15.86 20.10 22.80
CA ASP A 358 -14.80 19.39 23.53
C ASP A 358 -14.49 18.02 22.86
N LYS A 359 -14.28 18.01 21.54
CA LYS A 359 -13.98 16.82 20.74
C LYS A 359 -12.52 16.80 20.29
N TYR A 360 -12.03 15.62 19.91
CA TYR A 360 -10.63 15.48 19.47
C TYR A 360 -10.42 16.06 18.07
N ILE A 361 -9.33 16.82 17.91
CA ILE A 361 -8.91 17.44 16.65
C ILE A 361 -7.48 16.99 16.38
N CYS A 362 -7.28 16.32 15.24
CA CYS A 362 -5.99 15.78 14.84
C CYS A 362 -5.50 16.43 13.54
N GLY A 363 -4.21 16.74 13.45
CA GLY A 363 -3.53 17.14 12.22
C GLY A 363 -2.28 16.30 11.98
N ILE A 364 -2.06 15.85 10.74
CA ILE A 364 -0.92 15.01 10.38
C ILE A 364 -0.09 15.73 9.32
N CYS A 365 1.24 15.79 9.47
CA CYS A 365 2.13 16.39 8.48
C CYS A 365 1.71 17.84 8.14
N ASN A 366 1.47 18.15 6.85
CA ASN A 366 0.98 19.47 6.44
C ASN A 366 -0.46 19.76 6.92
N GLY A 367 -1.23 18.75 7.33
CA GLY A 367 -2.54 18.94 7.98
C GLY A 367 -2.45 19.71 9.30
N VAL A 368 -1.29 19.70 9.97
CA VAL A 368 -1.02 20.53 11.16
C VAL A 368 -1.09 22.03 10.83
N SER A 369 -0.73 22.42 9.61
CA SER A 369 -0.81 23.82 9.16
C SER A 369 -2.26 24.32 9.09
N VAL A 370 -3.23 23.45 8.81
CA VAL A 370 -4.66 23.80 8.81
C VAL A 370 -5.09 24.21 10.22
N LEU A 371 -4.63 23.47 11.23
CA LEU A 371 -4.90 23.80 12.63
C LEU A 371 -4.19 25.10 13.04
N ALA A 372 -2.96 25.32 12.60
CA ALA A 372 -2.20 26.54 12.89
C ALA A 372 -2.88 27.81 12.33
N TRP A 373 -3.52 27.71 11.16
CA TRP A 373 -4.22 28.83 10.52
C TRP A 373 -5.72 28.90 10.82
N SER A 374 -6.25 27.99 11.63
CA SER A 374 -7.61 28.11 12.15
C SER A 374 -7.71 29.31 13.10
N ARG A 375 -8.92 29.82 13.29
CA ARG A 375 -9.23 30.87 14.27
C ARG A 375 -10.40 30.41 15.13
N VAL A 376 -10.07 30.06 16.37
CA VAL A 376 -11.00 29.77 17.47
C VAL A 376 -10.94 30.95 18.42
N ASP A 377 -12.06 31.65 18.58
CA ASP A 377 -12.15 32.92 19.33
C ASP A 377 -11.08 33.95 18.93
N GLY A 378 -10.79 34.01 17.62
CA GLY A 378 -9.82 34.94 17.04
C GLY A 378 -8.36 34.50 17.17
N GLN A 379 -8.05 33.38 17.84
CA GLN A 379 -6.69 32.87 18.01
C GLN A 379 -6.47 31.56 17.26
N SER A 380 -5.21 31.25 16.94
CA SER A 380 -4.84 29.92 16.45
C SER A 380 -5.23 28.84 17.45
N LEU A 381 -5.80 27.74 16.97
CA LEU A 381 -6.05 26.55 17.79
C LEU A 381 -4.76 26.01 18.42
N LEU A 382 -3.62 26.20 17.74
CA LEU A 382 -2.32 25.74 18.23
C LEU A 382 -1.60 26.74 19.13
N SER A 383 -2.16 27.93 19.36
CA SER A 383 -1.53 28.95 20.22
C SER A 383 -1.25 28.39 21.61
N GLY A 384 0.02 28.40 22.02
CA GLY A 384 0.49 27.85 23.29
C GLY A 384 0.50 26.32 23.40
N LYS A 385 -0.01 25.59 22.41
CA LYS A 385 -0.06 24.12 22.41
C LYS A 385 1.28 23.50 22.09
N ARG A 386 1.62 22.42 22.78
CA ARG A 386 2.78 21.59 22.48
C ARG A 386 2.44 20.62 21.35
N VAL A 387 3.11 20.77 20.21
CA VAL A 387 2.77 20.04 18.98
C VAL A 387 4.03 19.51 18.27
N THR A 388 3.83 18.57 17.35
CA THR A 388 4.87 18.11 16.41
C THR A 388 4.43 18.39 14.98
N ALA A 389 5.39 18.62 14.10
CA ALA A 389 5.18 18.91 12.68
C ALA A 389 6.50 18.68 11.93
N PRO A 390 6.45 18.33 10.63
CA PRO A 390 7.61 17.87 9.91
C PRO A 390 8.56 19.02 9.59
N THR A 391 9.86 18.75 9.62
CA THR A 391 10.89 19.71 9.16
C THR A 391 10.89 19.92 7.65
N ARG A 392 10.12 19.12 6.91
CA ARG A 392 9.98 19.20 5.45
C ARG A 392 9.46 20.57 4.99
N ALA A 393 9.78 20.93 3.76
CA ALA A 393 9.32 22.17 3.15
C ALA A 393 7.80 22.17 2.95
N ALA A 394 7.19 23.31 3.26
CA ALA A 394 5.85 23.67 2.84
C ALA A 394 5.85 23.96 1.32
N PRO A 395 4.68 24.04 0.66
CA PRO A 395 4.62 24.30 -0.77
C PRO A 395 5.23 25.66 -1.12
N SER A 396 5.85 25.80 -2.29
CA SER A 396 6.38 27.09 -2.73
C SER A 396 5.28 28.15 -2.83
N GLY A 397 5.59 29.38 -2.42
CA GLY A 397 4.63 30.47 -2.39
C GLY A 397 5.20 31.77 -1.84
N ILE A 398 4.31 32.66 -1.44
CA ILE A 398 4.55 33.93 -0.77
C ILE A 398 4.17 33.78 0.69
N TYR A 399 5.13 34.03 1.57
CA TYR A 399 5.04 33.95 3.01
C TYR A 399 5.54 35.28 3.58
N ASP A 400 4.73 35.98 4.37
CA ASP A 400 5.06 37.33 4.86
C ASP A 400 5.51 38.29 3.74
N GLY A 401 4.86 38.21 2.58
CA GLY A 401 5.19 39.03 1.40
C GLY A 401 6.47 38.62 0.65
N GLN A 402 7.17 37.57 1.09
CA GLN A 402 8.41 37.07 0.47
C GLN A 402 8.21 35.72 -0.19
N ARG A 403 8.83 35.50 -1.36
CA ARG A 403 8.80 34.21 -2.03
C ARG A 403 9.67 33.19 -1.28
N GLY A 404 9.14 31.99 -1.04
CA GLY A 404 9.87 30.93 -0.36
C GLY A 404 9.07 29.63 -0.22
N ASN A 405 9.61 28.71 0.56
CA ASN A 405 9.05 27.39 0.89
C ASN A 405 9.58 26.97 2.28
N PRO A 406 9.22 27.71 3.35
CA PRO A 406 9.74 27.45 4.69
C PRO A 406 9.33 26.05 5.15
N SER A 407 9.93 25.57 6.24
CA SER A 407 9.47 24.33 6.87
C SER A 407 7.99 24.42 7.24
N ILE A 408 7.23 23.31 7.16
CA ILE A 408 5.82 23.26 7.62
C ILE A 408 5.68 23.74 9.07
N ARG A 409 6.72 23.51 9.88
CA ARG A 409 6.88 24.03 11.24
C ARG A 409 6.70 25.54 11.38
N TRP A 410 7.09 26.32 10.36
CA TRP A 410 6.92 27.77 10.35
C TRP A 410 5.47 28.19 10.55
N HIS A 411 4.50 27.46 9.96
CA HIS A 411 3.08 27.77 10.13
C HIS A 411 2.65 27.73 11.60
N VAL A 412 3.17 26.74 12.34
CA VAL A 412 2.90 26.54 13.76
C VAL A 412 3.55 27.65 14.60
N GLU A 413 4.84 27.92 14.38
CA GLU A 413 5.61 28.91 15.13
C GLU A 413 5.04 30.33 14.92
N LYS A 414 4.72 30.67 13.66
CA LYS A 414 4.09 31.95 13.30
C LYS A 414 2.78 32.19 14.03
N ASN A 415 2.07 31.11 14.37
CA ASN A 415 0.78 31.14 15.05
C ASN A 415 0.87 30.74 16.54
N GLY A 416 2.06 30.84 17.14
CA GLY A 416 2.26 30.73 18.59
C GLY A 416 2.28 29.29 19.14
N GLY A 417 2.33 28.27 18.29
CA GLY A 417 2.48 26.89 18.72
C GLY A 417 3.89 26.56 19.18
N ARG A 418 4.01 25.63 20.14
CA ARG A 418 5.27 25.20 20.73
C ARG A 418 5.69 23.87 20.14
N LEU A 419 6.59 23.90 19.16
CA LEU A 419 7.05 22.67 18.54
C LEU A 419 8.03 21.91 19.44
N VAL A 420 7.81 20.60 19.55
CA VAL A 420 8.85 19.69 20.03
C VAL A 420 9.96 19.55 18.97
N PRO A 421 11.19 19.18 19.36
CA PRO A 421 12.20 18.78 18.39
C PRO A 421 11.67 17.66 17.47
N ALA A 422 12.04 17.67 16.21
CA ALA A 422 11.59 16.66 15.24
C ALA A 422 12.15 15.27 15.58
N GLY A 423 11.36 14.21 15.41
CA GLY A 423 11.70 12.83 15.76
C GLY A 423 12.02 12.63 17.25
N SER A 424 11.44 13.45 18.14
CA SER A 424 11.80 13.45 19.57
C SER A 424 10.75 12.84 20.50
N ILE A 425 9.54 12.58 20.00
CA ILE A 425 8.52 11.90 20.78
C ILE A 425 8.63 10.40 20.53
N GLY A 426 8.66 9.62 21.61
CA GLY A 426 8.77 8.16 21.53
C GLY A 426 10.21 7.73 21.26
N ASN A 427 10.41 6.91 20.22
CA ASN A 427 11.70 6.35 19.86
C ASN A 427 12.54 7.37 19.06
N PRO A 428 13.68 7.86 19.59
CA PRO A 428 14.49 8.88 18.92
C PRO A 428 15.16 8.41 17.62
N ARG A 429 15.04 7.13 17.26
CA ARG A 429 15.57 6.55 16.02
C ARG A 429 14.50 6.36 14.94
N SER A 430 13.25 6.72 15.22
CA SER A 430 12.13 6.58 14.29
C SER A 430 11.23 7.80 14.37
N ARG A 431 10.50 8.08 13.29
CA ARG A 431 9.37 9.02 13.34
C ARG A 431 8.04 8.32 13.49
N ALA A 432 8.01 6.98 13.56
CA ALA A 432 6.77 6.21 13.54
C ALA A 432 5.86 6.49 14.74
N ASP A 433 6.42 6.93 15.85
CA ASP A 433 5.71 7.27 17.08
C ASP A 433 5.81 8.76 17.46
N ASP A 434 6.25 9.62 16.53
CA ASP A 434 6.30 11.07 16.76
C ASP A 434 4.90 11.70 16.62
N VAL A 435 4.13 11.53 17.70
CA VAL A 435 2.75 12.01 17.86
C VAL A 435 2.63 12.78 19.17
N ALA A 436 2.42 14.09 19.08
CA ALA A 436 2.16 14.95 20.22
C ALA A 436 0.67 14.98 20.56
N VAL A 437 0.36 14.83 21.84
CA VAL A 437 -1.00 14.99 22.40
C VAL A 437 -0.95 16.09 23.45
N ASP A 438 -1.73 17.14 23.26
CA ASP A 438 -1.91 18.26 24.21
C ASP A 438 -3.42 18.49 24.40
N GLY A 439 -3.96 17.92 25.49
CA GLY A 439 -5.40 17.86 25.73
C GLY A 439 -6.10 17.07 24.62
N LYS A 440 -7.06 17.71 23.93
CA LYS A 440 -7.80 17.12 22.79
C LYS A 440 -7.21 17.46 21.43
N ILE A 441 -6.03 18.08 21.40
CA ILE A 441 -5.30 18.37 20.18
C ILE A 441 -4.22 17.32 19.98
N ILE A 442 -4.25 16.67 18.83
CA ILE A 442 -3.29 15.64 18.43
C ILE A 442 -2.57 16.13 17.18
N THR A 443 -1.24 16.06 17.17
CA THR A 443 -0.45 16.35 15.97
C THR A 443 0.54 15.22 15.73
N ALA A 444 0.72 14.83 14.47
CA ALA A 444 1.68 13.81 14.08
C ALA A 444 2.66 14.36 13.05
N GLU A 445 3.95 14.05 13.22
CA GLU A 445 5.01 14.67 12.44
C GLU A 445 4.87 14.48 10.93
N ASP A 446 4.75 13.24 10.44
CA ASP A 446 4.73 12.97 9.00
C ASP A 446 4.02 11.65 8.65
N ASP A 447 4.18 11.19 7.41
CA ASP A 447 3.63 9.93 6.90
C ASP A 447 4.10 8.68 7.66
N GLN A 448 5.21 8.76 8.42
CA GLN A 448 5.67 7.65 9.25
C GLN A 448 4.85 7.56 10.55
N SER A 449 4.47 8.69 11.15
CA SER A 449 3.65 8.74 12.37
C SER A 449 2.15 8.65 12.12
N ALA A 450 1.69 8.71 10.87
CA ALA A 450 0.26 8.65 10.53
C ALA A 450 -0.48 7.46 11.14
N ARG A 451 0.09 6.25 11.08
CA ARG A 451 -0.50 5.05 11.67
C ARG A 451 -0.63 5.16 13.20
N GLU A 452 0.42 5.64 13.87
CA GLU A 452 0.36 5.81 15.32
C GLU A 452 -0.60 6.94 15.72
N ALA A 453 -0.77 7.98 14.91
CA ALA A 453 -1.79 9.00 15.13
C ALA A 453 -3.21 8.39 15.19
N GLY A 454 -3.53 7.49 14.24
CA GLY A 454 -4.78 6.74 14.25
C GLY A 454 -4.94 5.84 15.49
N ARG A 455 -3.86 5.15 15.89
CA ARG A 455 -3.85 4.31 17.10
C ARG A 455 -4.06 5.12 18.38
N GLN A 456 -3.36 6.24 18.53
CA GLN A 456 -3.49 7.12 19.68
C GLN A 456 -4.89 7.70 19.77
N LEU A 457 -5.43 8.22 18.66
CA LEU A 457 -6.81 8.72 18.62
C LEU A 457 -7.81 7.62 18.97
N ALA A 458 -7.65 6.41 18.43
CA ALA A 458 -8.50 5.27 18.76
C ALA A 458 -8.46 4.91 20.26
N ARG A 459 -7.29 5.00 20.90
CA ARG A 459 -7.14 4.77 22.35
C ARG A 459 -7.82 5.86 23.18
N LEU A 460 -7.70 7.12 22.75
CA LEU A 460 -8.27 8.28 23.45
C LEU A 460 -9.81 8.37 23.35
N LEU A 461 -10.39 7.78 22.30
CA LEU A 461 -11.84 7.76 22.07
C LEU A 461 -12.58 6.59 22.75
N LYS A 462 -11.83 5.62 23.28
CA LYS A 462 -12.36 4.50 24.08
C LYS A 462 -12.44 4.90 25.53
#